data_AF-A0A9E5I546-F1
#
_entry.id   AF-A0A9E5I546-F1
#
_cell.length_a   1.000
_cell.length_b   1.000
_cell.length_c   1.000
_cell.angle_alpha   90.00
_cell.angle_beta   90.00
_cell.angle_gamma   90.00
#
_symmetry.space_group_name_H-M   'P 1'
#
loop_
_entity.id
_entity.type
_entity.pdbx_description
1 polymer ?
#
loop_
_entity_poly.entity_id
_entity_poly.type
_entity_poly.pdbx_seq_one_letter_code
_entity_poly.pdbx_strand_id
1 'polypeptide(L)'
;MEKSGKMGKLNSMKSTRWGVAILFAVTSCLQAQIILPVTYRGYVQSSGNSSGGGVTKNFVANHPGSITPTISWFGFDLSGQTATSIVSAKLYLYNPSSGITGNGTYTLWDVSSASKNLLNTTGFSGQTSVYADLGGGTSYGSRSFTTADNGNYMIFDLNASGLADLQTSWGSGFFHIGGAATGNSAFANSNTVLQNQTYLEIVPEPSTFSLLVLGLGGIAAIRRRKDI
;
A
#
# COMPACT_ATOMS: atom_id res chain seq x y z
N MET A 1 -7.77 -48.29 86.44
CA MET A 1 -6.40 -48.22 85.87
C MET A 1 -6.51 -48.82 84.48
N GLU A 2 -6.14 -48.21 83.37
CA GLU A 2 -5.45 -46.95 83.08
C GLU A 2 -5.71 -46.63 81.60
N LYS A 3 -5.67 -45.36 81.25
CA LYS A 3 -5.90 -44.76 79.92
C LYS A 3 -4.83 -45.16 78.89
N SER A 4 -5.11 -44.84 77.61
CA SER A 4 -4.17 -44.42 76.54
C SER A 4 -4.25 -45.32 75.31
N GLY A 5 -4.39 -44.85 74.07
CA GLY A 5 -4.33 -43.49 73.54
C GLY A 5 -4.71 -43.47 72.05
N LYS A 6 -5.26 -42.33 71.61
CA LYS A 6 -5.58 -41.98 70.21
C LYS A 6 -4.29 -41.84 69.38
N MET A 7 -4.33 -42.30 68.13
CA MET A 7 -3.59 -41.76 66.97
C MET A 7 -4.15 -42.49 65.72
N GLY A 8 -4.83 -41.89 64.75
CA GLY A 8 -4.67 -40.55 64.17
C GLY A 8 -3.58 -40.60 63.11
N LYS A 9 -3.95 -40.86 61.83
CA LYS A 9 -3.25 -40.40 60.61
C LYS A 9 -4.09 -40.78 59.38
N LEU A 10 -4.90 -39.84 58.90
CA LEU A 10 -4.60 -38.89 57.81
C LEU A 10 -4.74 -39.55 56.43
N ASN A 11 -5.92 -39.35 55.84
CA ASN A 11 -6.16 -39.51 54.41
C ASN A 11 -5.13 -38.65 53.64
N SER A 12 -4.24 -39.30 52.91
CA SER A 12 -3.41 -38.63 51.91
C SER A 12 -4.30 -38.27 50.71
N MET A 13 -4.96 -37.12 50.80
CA MET A 13 -5.50 -36.44 49.62
C MET A 13 -4.31 -36.04 48.76
N LYS A 14 -4.08 -36.79 47.68
CA LYS A 14 -3.20 -36.37 46.59
C LYS A 14 -3.83 -35.14 45.94
N SER A 15 -3.40 -33.96 46.37
CA SER A 15 -3.74 -32.70 45.71
C SER A 15 -2.99 -32.63 44.38
N THR A 16 -3.60 -33.16 43.34
CA THR A 16 -3.17 -32.94 41.96
C THR A 16 -3.42 -31.47 41.64
N ARG A 17 -2.38 -30.64 41.81
CA ARG A 17 -2.37 -29.25 41.37
C ARG A 17 -2.42 -29.23 39.85
N TRP A 18 -3.61 -29.05 39.28
CA TRP A 18 -3.75 -28.76 37.87
C TRP A 18 -3.30 -27.32 37.64
N GLY A 19 -2.04 -27.17 37.24
CA GLY A 19 -1.50 -25.90 36.77
C GLY A 19 -2.30 -25.44 35.55
N VAL A 20 -2.95 -24.27 35.66
CA VAL A 20 -3.56 -23.58 34.53
C VAL A 20 -2.41 -23.07 33.66
N ALA A 21 -2.08 -23.82 32.61
CA ALA A 21 -1.21 -23.33 31.55
C ALA A 21 -2.03 -22.34 30.70
N ILE A 22 -1.86 -21.05 30.96
CA ILE A 22 -2.33 -19.98 30.06
C ILE A 22 -1.40 -20.02 28.84
N LEU A 23 -1.87 -20.69 27.78
CA LEU A 23 -1.21 -20.67 26.48
C LEU A 23 -1.46 -19.30 25.84
N PHE A 24 -0.52 -18.38 25.96
CA PHE A 24 -0.48 -17.17 25.13
C PHE A 24 -0.15 -17.59 23.70
N ALA A 25 -1.18 -17.82 22.87
CA ALA A 25 -1.01 -17.89 21.44
C ALA A 25 -0.71 -16.47 20.94
N VAL A 26 0.58 -16.14 20.80
CA VAL A 26 0.99 -15.00 19.97
C VAL A 26 0.82 -15.42 18.52
N THR A 27 -0.41 -15.36 18.01
CA THR A 27 -0.66 -15.44 16.58
C THR A 27 -0.25 -14.11 15.97
N SER A 28 1.00 -14.02 15.53
CA SER A 28 1.38 -13.04 14.51
C SER A 28 0.60 -13.38 13.26
N CYS A 29 -0.54 -12.71 13.04
CA CYS A 29 -1.14 -12.68 11.72
C CYS A 29 -0.15 -11.99 10.80
N LEU A 30 0.57 -12.74 9.97
CA LEU A 30 1.24 -12.16 8.82
C LEU A 30 0.15 -11.50 7.97
N GLN A 31 0.12 -10.16 7.99
CA GLN A 31 -0.79 -9.41 7.14
C GLN A 31 -0.34 -9.67 5.70
N ALA A 32 -1.19 -10.33 4.90
CA ALA A 32 -0.84 -10.70 3.55
C ALA A 32 -0.70 -9.44 2.70
N GLN A 33 0.49 -9.19 2.17
CA GLN A 33 0.77 -8.05 1.30
C GLN A 33 0.26 -8.34 -0.11
N ILE A 34 -0.42 -7.37 -0.72
CA ILE A 34 -0.84 -7.41 -2.12
C ILE A 34 0.10 -6.50 -2.91
N ILE A 35 0.69 -7.03 -3.99
CA ILE A 35 1.51 -6.27 -4.93
C ILE A 35 0.73 -6.10 -6.22
N LEU A 36 0.45 -4.85 -6.58
CA LEU A 36 -0.20 -4.49 -7.84
C LEU A 36 0.81 -3.80 -8.76
N PRO A 37 1.31 -4.48 -9.79
CA PRO A 37 2.15 -3.83 -10.78
C PRO A 37 1.36 -2.76 -11.52
N VAL A 38 2.06 -1.74 -12.01
CA VAL A 38 1.44 -0.70 -12.83
C VAL A 38 0.81 -1.31 -14.08
N THR A 39 -0.40 -0.88 -14.44
CA THR A 39 -1.08 -1.30 -15.68
C THR A 39 -0.87 -0.27 -16.77
N TYR A 40 -1.04 1.01 -16.42
CA TYR A 40 -0.86 2.14 -17.32
C TYR A 40 0.04 3.19 -16.70
N ARG A 41 0.86 3.85 -17.51
CA ARG A 41 1.72 4.94 -17.07
C ARG A 41 2.00 5.92 -18.18
N GLY A 42 2.45 7.11 -17.82
CA GLY A 42 2.76 8.13 -18.81
C GLY A 42 3.20 9.44 -18.20
N TYR A 43 3.26 10.45 -19.06
CA TYR A 43 3.34 11.84 -18.66
C TYR A 43 2.40 12.71 -19.49
N VAL A 44 2.06 13.87 -18.94
CA VAL A 44 1.33 14.95 -19.62
C VAL A 44 2.21 16.19 -19.60
N GLN A 45 2.36 16.85 -20.74
CA GLN A 45 3.07 18.12 -20.89
C GLN A 45 2.17 19.30 -20.49
N SER A 46 2.77 20.43 -20.12
CA SER A 46 2.03 21.67 -19.85
C SER A 46 1.16 22.15 -21.02
N SER A 47 1.50 21.75 -22.26
CA SER A 47 0.69 21.97 -23.46
C SER A 47 -0.57 21.10 -23.55
N GLY A 48 -0.77 20.17 -22.61
CA GLY A 48 -1.88 19.21 -22.61
C GLY A 48 -1.66 18.00 -23.52
N ASN A 49 -0.48 17.88 -24.13
CA ASN A 49 -0.10 16.68 -24.89
C ASN A 49 0.40 15.59 -23.95
N SER A 50 -0.07 14.36 -24.12
CA SER A 50 0.36 13.23 -23.31
C SER A 50 1.09 12.18 -24.13
N SER A 51 2.05 11.54 -23.48
CA SER A 51 2.62 10.28 -23.92
C SER A 51 2.31 9.26 -22.84
N GLY A 52 1.25 8.50 -23.07
CA GLY A 52 0.66 7.59 -22.11
C GLY A 52 0.31 6.24 -22.73
N GLY A 53 -0.09 5.31 -21.88
CA GLY A 53 -0.58 4.00 -22.29
C GLY A 53 0.02 2.90 -21.45
N GLY A 54 0.29 1.76 -22.08
CA GLY A 54 0.75 0.55 -21.39
C GLY A 54 2.13 0.69 -20.72
N VAL A 55 2.57 -0.43 -20.17
CA VAL A 55 3.67 -0.55 -19.19
C VAL A 55 5.06 -0.22 -19.71
N THR A 56 5.22 0.12 -20.99
CA THR A 56 6.50 0.50 -21.60
C THR A 56 6.67 2.01 -21.75
N LYS A 57 5.61 2.78 -21.48
CA LYS A 57 5.62 4.24 -21.65
C LYS A 57 6.47 4.93 -20.59
N ASN A 58 7.02 6.09 -20.94
CA ASN A 58 7.83 6.89 -20.02
C ASN A 58 6.92 7.64 -19.06
N PHE A 59 7.38 7.86 -17.85
CA PHE A 59 6.66 8.59 -16.80
C PHE A 59 7.51 9.74 -16.25
N VAL A 60 8.08 10.53 -17.14
CA VAL A 60 8.98 11.64 -16.77
C VAL A 60 8.20 12.74 -16.04
N ALA A 61 8.75 13.22 -14.93
CA ALA A 61 8.26 14.42 -14.25
C ALA A 61 9.31 15.54 -14.36
N ASN A 62 9.13 16.42 -15.34
CA ASN A 62 9.97 17.60 -15.48
C ASN A 62 9.48 18.71 -14.55
N HIS A 63 10.41 19.34 -13.85
CA HIS A 63 10.08 20.44 -12.94
C HIS A 63 9.35 21.60 -13.67
N PRO A 64 8.50 22.38 -12.96
CA PRO A 64 7.74 23.49 -13.51
C PRO A 64 8.57 24.56 -14.24
N GLY A 65 9.86 24.67 -13.94
CA GLY A 65 10.78 25.61 -14.61
C GLY A 65 11.45 25.08 -15.88
N SER A 66 11.15 23.84 -16.30
CA SER A 66 11.65 23.27 -17.55
C SER A 66 10.96 23.91 -18.77
N ILE A 67 11.57 23.84 -19.94
CA ILE A 67 11.00 24.34 -21.21
C ILE A 67 9.72 23.56 -21.56
N THR A 68 9.69 22.27 -21.23
CA THR A 68 8.51 21.41 -21.39
C THR A 68 8.23 20.69 -20.07
N PRO A 69 7.60 21.37 -19.10
CA PRO A 69 7.19 20.76 -17.84
C PRO A 69 6.27 19.58 -18.12
N THR A 70 6.48 18.50 -17.36
CA THR A 70 5.69 17.29 -17.49
C THR A 70 5.31 16.78 -16.12
N ILE A 71 4.11 16.27 -16.02
CA ILE A 71 3.63 15.58 -14.81
C ILE A 71 3.43 14.12 -15.19
N SER A 72 4.02 13.25 -14.40
CA SER A 72 3.86 11.80 -14.57
C SER A 72 2.50 11.35 -14.05
N TRP A 73 2.06 10.17 -14.48
CA TRP A 73 0.90 9.52 -13.92
C TRP A 73 1.02 8.00 -14.00
N PHE A 74 0.30 7.32 -13.10
CA PHE A 74 0.27 5.87 -12.97
C PHE A 74 -1.17 5.39 -12.77
N GLY A 75 -1.53 4.26 -13.38
CA GLY A 75 -2.83 3.60 -13.25
C GLY A 75 -2.67 2.14 -12.87
N PHE A 76 -3.34 1.74 -11.79
CA PHE A 76 -3.32 0.37 -11.25
C PHE A 76 -4.71 -0.25 -11.38
N ASP A 77 -4.79 -1.44 -11.98
CA ASP A 77 -6.05 -2.18 -12.07
C ASP A 77 -6.37 -2.83 -10.71
N LEU A 78 -7.50 -2.44 -10.13
CA LEU A 78 -8.00 -2.95 -8.85
C LEU A 78 -9.16 -3.95 -9.05
N SER A 79 -9.50 -4.27 -10.30
CA SER A 79 -10.61 -5.15 -10.63
C SER A 79 -10.40 -6.53 -10.00
N GLY A 80 -11.42 -7.03 -9.30
CA GLY A 80 -11.39 -8.35 -8.68
C GLY A 80 -10.64 -8.43 -7.35
N GLN A 81 -10.16 -7.32 -6.79
CA GLN A 81 -9.67 -7.28 -5.41
C GLN A 81 -10.82 -7.40 -4.40
N THR A 82 -10.62 -8.18 -3.33
CA THR A 82 -11.71 -8.54 -2.40
C THR A 82 -11.44 -8.16 -0.94
N ALA A 83 -10.29 -7.57 -0.62
CA ALA A 83 -10.01 -7.13 0.75
C ALA A 83 -11.03 -6.07 1.21
N THR A 84 -11.44 -6.13 2.48
CA THR A 84 -12.52 -5.30 3.02
C THR A 84 -12.07 -3.93 3.51
N SER A 85 -10.78 -3.77 3.84
CA SER A 85 -10.20 -2.51 4.30
C SER A 85 -8.70 -2.49 4.03
N ILE A 86 -8.17 -1.33 3.67
CA ILE A 86 -6.75 -1.08 3.42
C ILE A 86 -6.16 -0.31 4.60
N VAL A 87 -5.15 -0.89 5.27
CA VAL A 87 -4.48 -0.28 6.42
C VAL A 87 -3.36 0.66 5.98
N SER A 88 -2.60 0.22 4.99
CA SER A 88 -1.52 1.03 4.42
C SER A 88 -1.27 0.65 2.98
N ALA A 89 -0.69 1.60 2.25
CA ALA A 89 -0.24 1.39 0.88
C ALA A 89 1.03 2.18 0.62
N LYS A 90 1.93 1.60 -0.17
CA LYS A 90 3.20 2.20 -0.56
C LYS A 90 3.36 2.14 -2.07
N LEU A 91 3.62 3.29 -2.69
CA LEU A 91 3.97 3.35 -4.11
C LEU A 91 5.48 3.22 -4.26
N TYR A 92 5.91 2.25 -5.06
CA TYR A 92 7.30 2.05 -5.44
C TYR A 92 7.50 2.50 -6.88
N LEU A 93 8.37 3.49 -7.08
CA LEU A 93 8.77 4.00 -8.38
C LEU A 93 10.26 3.78 -8.55
N TYR A 94 10.68 2.86 -9.43
CA TYR A 94 12.09 2.71 -9.74
C TYR A 94 12.60 3.89 -10.57
N ASN A 95 13.66 4.53 -10.09
CA ASN A 95 14.33 5.60 -10.79
C ASN A 95 15.52 5.05 -11.59
N PRO A 96 15.59 5.28 -12.92
CA PRO A 96 16.75 4.92 -13.73
C PRO A 96 18.06 5.50 -13.19
N SER A 97 19.19 4.92 -13.59
CA SER A 97 20.53 5.36 -13.16
C SER A 97 20.90 6.80 -13.54
N SER A 98 20.11 7.44 -14.41
CA SER A 98 20.26 8.84 -14.80
C SER A 98 18.90 9.58 -14.83
N GLY A 99 17.95 9.14 -14.01
CA GLY A 99 16.58 9.66 -14.04
C GLY A 99 16.39 10.99 -13.29
N ILE A 100 17.25 11.30 -12.32
CA ILE A 100 17.22 12.54 -11.54
C ILE A 100 18.40 13.43 -11.92
N THR A 101 18.12 14.72 -12.14
CA THR A 101 19.10 15.72 -12.58
C THR A 101 19.59 16.67 -11.48
N GLY A 102 19.11 16.52 -10.25
CA GLY A 102 19.49 17.38 -9.12
C GLY A 102 18.70 17.05 -7.86
N ASN A 103 18.28 18.07 -7.12
CA ASN A 103 17.57 17.93 -5.86
C ASN A 103 16.16 18.50 -6.00
N GLY A 104 15.21 17.89 -5.31
CA GLY A 104 13.84 18.35 -5.40
C GLY A 104 12.90 17.63 -4.48
N THR A 105 11.62 17.92 -4.68
CA THR A 105 10.52 17.23 -4.00
C THR A 105 9.61 16.65 -5.06
N TYR A 106 9.29 15.38 -4.89
CA TYR A 106 8.29 14.70 -5.69
C TYR A 106 7.02 14.54 -4.88
N THR A 107 5.89 15.00 -5.41
CA THR A 107 4.60 14.99 -4.74
C THR A 107 3.61 14.17 -5.55
N LEU A 108 2.87 13.31 -4.86
CA LEU A 108 1.77 12.54 -5.38
C LEU A 108 0.47 13.30 -5.18
N TRP A 109 -0.39 13.27 -6.20
CA TRP A 109 -1.66 13.98 -6.25
C TRP A 109 -2.80 13.05 -6.64
N ASP A 110 -3.99 13.42 -6.18
CA ASP A 110 -5.24 12.84 -6.67
C ASP A 110 -5.43 13.10 -8.17
N VAL A 111 -6.36 12.34 -8.74
CA VAL A 111 -6.74 12.48 -10.14
C VAL A 111 -8.25 12.50 -10.19
N SER A 112 -8.83 13.56 -10.73
CA SER A 112 -10.27 13.68 -10.86
C SER A 112 -10.84 12.64 -11.83
N SER A 113 -12.09 12.23 -11.62
CA SER A 113 -12.78 11.27 -12.51
C SER A 113 -12.83 11.70 -13.98
N ALA A 114 -12.83 13.02 -14.25
CA ALA A 114 -12.82 13.55 -15.61
C ALA A 114 -11.51 13.21 -16.34
N SER A 115 -10.36 13.35 -15.67
CA SER A 115 -9.05 13.01 -16.23
C SER A 115 -8.84 11.51 -16.36
N LYS A 116 -9.33 10.70 -15.40
CA LYS A 116 -9.19 9.22 -15.42
C LYS A 116 -9.67 8.60 -16.73
N ASN A 117 -10.74 9.13 -17.32
CA ASN A 117 -11.30 8.64 -18.60
C ASN A 117 -10.33 8.79 -19.79
N LEU A 118 -9.43 9.78 -19.73
CA LEU A 118 -8.40 10.01 -20.76
C LEU A 118 -7.13 9.21 -20.47
N LEU A 119 -6.86 8.97 -19.19
CA LEU A 119 -5.65 8.35 -18.66
C LEU A 119 -5.71 6.82 -18.71
N ASN A 120 -6.02 6.23 -19.86
CA ASN A 120 -5.80 4.79 -20.14
C ASN A 120 -5.61 4.58 -21.66
N THR A 121 -5.29 5.66 -22.39
CA THR A 121 -5.18 5.70 -23.84
C THR A 121 -3.71 5.78 -24.26
N THR A 122 -3.41 5.58 -25.55
CA THR A 122 -2.05 5.70 -26.11
C THR A 122 -1.50 7.13 -26.13
N GLY A 123 -2.27 8.11 -25.66
CA GLY A 123 -1.99 9.53 -25.67
C GLY A 123 -3.20 10.35 -26.08
N PHE A 124 -3.17 11.64 -25.75
CA PHE A 124 -4.15 12.65 -26.11
C PHE A 124 -3.43 13.99 -26.30
N SER A 125 -4.10 14.94 -26.96
CA SER A 125 -3.52 16.24 -27.31
C SER A 125 -4.38 17.40 -26.81
N GLY A 126 -3.75 18.49 -26.41
CA GLY A 126 -4.43 19.75 -26.05
C GLY A 126 -5.27 19.73 -24.77
N GLN A 127 -5.11 18.70 -23.92
CA GLN A 127 -5.87 18.55 -22.67
C GLN A 127 -5.12 19.19 -21.49
N THR A 128 -5.03 20.51 -21.48
CA THR A 128 -4.28 21.27 -20.44
C THR A 128 -4.91 21.15 -19.04
N SER A 129 -6.21 20.91 -18.95
CA SER A 129 -6.90 20.63 -17.69
C SER A 129 -6.38 19.36 -17.01
N VAL A 130 -6.04 18.33 -17.79
CA VAL A 130 -5.46 17.07 -17.25
C VAL A 130 -4.07 17.32 -16.67
N TYR A 131 -3.27 18.18 -17.29
CA TYR A 131 -1.97 18.58 -16.72
C TYR A 131 -2.15 19.25 -15.35
N ALA A 132 -3.10 20.20 -15.24
CA ALA A 132 -3.35 20.88 -13.97
C ALA A 132 -3.86 19.91 -12.88
N ASP A 133 -4.73 18.97 -13.26
CA ASP A 133 -5.29 17.96 -12.35
C ASP A 133 -4.22 17.02 -11.80
N LEU A 134 -3.30 16.51 -12.64
CA LEU A 134 -2.28 15.56 -12.21
C LEU A 134 -1.20 16.17 -11.27
N GLY A 135 -1.11 17.49 -11.19
CA GLY A 135 -0.06 18.21 -10.46
C GLY A 135 -0.55 19.07 -9.31
N GLY A 136 -1.83 18.95 -8.96
CA GLY A 136 -2.48 19.72 -7.91
C GLY A 136 -3.65 18.96 -7.30
N GLY A 137 -4.38 19.59 -6.39
CA GLY A 137 -5.49 18.95 -5.69
C GLY A 137 -5.07 18.42 -4.31
N THR A 138 -5.60 17.25 -3.94
CA THR A 138 -5.31 16.57 -2.68
C THR A 138 -4.03 15.78 -2.80
N SER A 139 -2.99 16.14 -2.03
CA SER A 139 -1.76 15.37 -2.04
C SER A 139 -1.94 14.03 -1.34
N TYR A 140 -1.43 12.96 -1.94
CA TYR A 140 -1.36 11.61 -1.33
C TYR A 140 -0.06 11.35 -0.58
N GLY A 141 0.93 12.24 -0.68
CA GLY A 141 2.24 12.09 -0.08
C GLY A 141 3.33 12.76 -0.89
N SER A 142 4.49 12.95 -0.28
CA SER A 142 5.66 13.52 -0.96
C SER A 142 6.95 13.01 -0.33
N ARG A 143 8.05 13.15 -1.07
CA ARG A 143 9.40 12.96 -0.55
C ARG A 143 10.38 13.88 -1.24
N SER A 144 11.46 14.21 -0.56
CA SER A 144 12.63 14.77 -1.22
C SER A 144 13.34 13.71 -2.06
N PHE A 145 14.08 14.16 -3.07
CA PHE A 145 14.97 13.34 -3.86
C PHE A 145 16.26 14.07 -4.19
N THR A 146 17.28 13.28 -4.49
CA THR A 146 18.59 13.75 -4.94
C THR A 146 19.12 12.82 -6.04
N THR A 147 20.24 13.19 -6.66
CA THR A 147 20.92 12.30 -7.62
C THR A 147 21.40 10.98 -7.00
N ALA A 148 21.48 10.85 -5.67
CA ALA A 148 21.80 9.60 -5.00
C ALA A 148 20.66 8.55 -5.12
N ASP A 149 19.44 8.98 -5.44
CA ASP A 149 18.31 8.08 -5.69
C ASP A 149 18.35 7.45 -7.10
N ASN A 150 19.35 7.80 -7.94
CA ASN A 150 19.55 7.17 -9.25
C ASN A 150 19.87 5.68 -9.14
N GLY A 151 19.12 4.86 -9.88
CA GLY A 151 19.23 3.39 -9.83
C GLY A 151 18.55 2.75 -8.62
N ASN A 152 17.79 3.53 -7.84
CA ASN A 152 17.11 3.07 -6.63
C ASN A 152 15.60 3.29 -6.71
N TYR A 153 14.86 2.66 -5.79
CA TYR A 153 13.43 2.90 -5.64
C TYR A 153 13.16 4.19 -4.89
N MET A 154 12.28 5.00 -5.47
CA MET A 154 11.57 6.04 -4.76
C MET A 154 10.27 5.46 -4.18
N ILE A 155 10.24 5.29 -2.86
CA ILE A 155 9.13 4.74 -2.09
C ILE A 155 8.34 5.88 -1.45
N PHE A 156 7.02 5.81 -1.52
CA PHE A 156 6.08 6.78 -0.98
C PHE A 156 5.02 6.07 -0.16
N ASP A 157 4.90 6.40 1.13
CA ASP A 157 3.76 5.99 1.93
C ASP A 157 2.54 6.86 1.56
N LEU A 158 1.43 6.23 1.18
CA LEU A 158 0.19 6.96 0.93
C LEU A 158 -0.41 7.43 2.25
N ASN A 159 -0.76 8.72 2.33
CA ASN A 159 -1.43 9.30 3.49
C ASN A 159 -2.91 8.90 3.54
N ALA A 160 -3.63 9.36 4.57
CA ALA A 160 -5.04 9.03 4.79
C ALA A 160 -5.94 9.34 3.59
N SER A 161 -5.68 10.43 2.85
CA SER A 161 -6.42 10.79 1.64
C SER A 161 -6.17 9.80 0.50
N GLY A 162 -4.89 9.44 0.27
CA GLY A 162 -4.53 8.44 -0.74
C GLY A 162 -5.11 7.06 -0.44
N LEU A 163 -5.15 6.67 0.84
CA LEU A 163 -5.78 5.42 1.28
C LEU A 163 -7.30 5.45 1.09
N ALA A 164 -7.97 6.57 1.38
CA ALA A 164 -9.41 6.71 1.19
C ALA A 164 -9.83 6.60 -0.29
N ASP A 165 -9.07 7.22 -1.20
CA ASP A 165 -9.35 7.17 -2.63
C ASP A 165 -9.03 5.80 -3.24
N LEU A 166 -7.94 5.18 -2.77
CA LEU A 166 -7.62 3.80 -3.10
C LEU A 166 -8.73 2.84 -2.63
N GLN A 167 -9.21 3.01 -1.40
CA GLN A 167 -10.30 2.21 -0.83
C GLN A 167 -11.61 2.39 -1.59
N THR A 168 -11.90 3.60 -2.05
CA THR A 168 -13.10 3.90 -2.86
C THR A 168 -13.07 3.21 -4.22
N SER A 169 -11.87 3.05 -4.79
CA SER A 169 -11.68 2.34 -6.06
C SER A 169 -11.48 0.83 -5.86
N TRP A 170 -11.41 0.34 -4.62
CA TRP A 170 -11.01 -1.02 -4.33
C TRP A 170 -11.98 -2.07 -4.88
N GLY A 171 -11.42 -3.08 -5.55
CA GLY A 171 -12.21 -4.12 -6.22
C GLY A 171 -12.81 -3.68 -7.56
N SER A 172 -12.65 -2.42 -7.95
CA SER A 172 -13.26 -1.84 -9.15
C SER A 172 -12.29 -1.03 -10.00
N GLY A 173 -12.27 -1.28 -11.31
CA GLY A 173 -11.63 -0.38 -12.27
C GLY A 173 -10.19 -0.01 -11.93
N PHE A 174 -9.85 1.27 -12.10
CA PHE A 174 -8.49 1.78 -11.97
C PHE A 174 -8.35 2.82 -10.86
N PHE A 175 -7.25 2.71 -10.13
CA PHE A 175 -6.75 3.78 -9.27
C PHE A 175 -5.61 4.52 -9.97
N HIS A 176 -5.77 5.83 -10.13
CA HIS A 176 -4.81 6.70 -10.79
C HIS A 176 -4.14 7.64 -9.80
N ILE A 177 -2.85 7.90 -10.00
CA ILE A 177 -2.04 8.81 -9.19
C ILE A 177 -1.25 9.74 -10.12
N GLY A 178 -1.31 11.04 -9.87
CA GLY A 178 -0.45 12.04 -10.50
C GLY A 178 0.86 12.22 -9.73
N GLY A 179 1.96 12.53 -10.43
CA GLY A 179 3.28 12.69 -9.81
C GLY A 179 4.06 13.87 -10.39
N ALA A 180 4.24 14.91 -9.58
CA ALA A 180 4.90 16.16 -9.99
C ALA A 180 6.21 16.37 -9.24
N ALA A 181 7.26 16.77 -9.97
CA ALA A 181 8.54 17.13 -9.40
C ALA A 181 8.68 18.65 -9.27
N THR A 182 9.31 19.12 -8.20
CA THR A 182 9.71 20.53 -8.02
C THR A 182 11.22 20.59 -7.74
N GLY A 183 11.86 21.72 -8.07
CA GLY A 183 13.32 21.84 -8.03
C GLY A 183 13.97 21.33 -9.33
N ASN A 184 14.11 20.01 -9.46
CA ASN A 184 14.71 19.34 -10.61
C ASN A 184 13.79 18.27 -11.21
N SER A 185 14.17 17.72 -12.38
CA SER A 185 13.42 16.63 -13.02
C SER A 185 13.68 15.29 -12.34
N ALA A 186 12.68 14.41 -12.37
CA ALA A 186 12.77 13.04 -11.89
C ALA A 186 12.29 12.05 -12.97
N PHE A 187 12.77 10.81 -12.87
CA PHE A 187 12.40 9.69 -13.75
C PHE A 187 12.65 9.92 -15.25
N ALA A 188 13.64 10.74 -15.60
CA ALA A 188 14.15 10.81 -16.96
C ALA A 188 14.60 9.41 -17.43
N ASN A 189 14.48 9.13 -18.74
CA ASN A 189 14.82 7.83 -19.33
C ASN A 189 14.03 6.63 -18.77
N SER A 190 12.82 6.87 -18.25
CA SER A 190 11.96 5.82 -17.68
C SER A 190 11.42 4.79 -18.69
N ASN A 191 11.71 4.92 -19.99
CA ASN A 191 11.44 3.88 -21.00
C ASN A 191 12.08 2.54 -20.65
N THR A 192 13.18 2.54 -19.89
CA THR A 192 13.92 1.32 -19.55
C THR A 192 13.38 0.63 -18.29
N VAL A 193 12.44 1.24 -17.56
CA VAL A 193 11.89 0.69 -16.32
C VAL A 193 10.88 -0.40 -16.65
N LEU A 194 11.08 -1.59 -16.10
CA LEU A 194 10.17 -2.72 -16.29
C LEU A 194 8.86 -2.52 -15.52
N GLN A 195 7.80 -3.21 -15.94
CA GLN A 195 6.48 -3.10 -15.30
C GLN A 195 6.52 -3.41 -13.80
N ASN A 196 7.23 -4.47 -13.40
CA ASN A 196 7.33 -4.92 -12.02
C ASN A 196 8.24 -4.03 -11.14
N GLN A 197 8.86 -3.00 -11.72
CA GLN A 197 9.65 -2.00 -11.00
C GLN A 197 8.83 -0.72 -10.71
N THR A 198 7.53 -0.75 -11.00
CA THR A 198 6.58 0.29 -10.64
C THR A 198 5.34 -0.40 -10.13
N TYR A 199 5.11 -0.37 -8.82
CA TYR A 199 4.04 -1.15 -8.20
C TYR A 199 3.50 -0.49 -6.94
N LEU A 200 2.27 -0.84 -6.61
CA LEU A 200 1.61 -0.49 -5.37
C LEU A 200 1.64 -1.69 -4.43
N GLU A 201 2.25 -1.52 -3.28
CA GLU A 201 2.20 -2.46 -2.16
C GLU A 201 1.03 -2.08 -1.27
N ILE A 202 0.19 -3.04 -0.92
CA ILE A 202 -1.03 -2.81 -0.15
C ILE A 202 -1.11 -3.81 0.98
N VAL A 203 -1.45 -3.31 2.15
CA VAL A 203 -1.52 -4.09 3.38
C VAL A 203 -2.97 -4.02 3.87
N PRO A 204 -3.80 -5.04 3.58
CA PRO A 204 -5.22 -5.08 3.94
C PRO A 204 -5.42 -5.45 5.41
N GLU A 205 -6.50 -5.03 6.05
CA GLU A 205 -6.79 -5.44 7.43
C GLU A 205 -6.79 -6.98 7.55
N PRO A 206 -6.16 -7.55 8.60
CA PRO A 206 -6.37 -8.95 8.93
C PRO A 206 -7.86 -9.25 8.97
N SER A 207 -8.31 -10.29 8.28
CA SER A 207 -9.74 -10.68 8.28
C SER A 207 -10.23 -10.89 9.72
N THR A 208 -10.85 -9.86 10.30
CA THR A 208 -11.29 -9.83 11.70
C THR A 208 -12.27 -10.96 11.99
N PHE A 209 -13.03 -11.38 10.98
CA PHE A 209 -13.91 -12.55 11.05
C PHE A 209 -13.14 -13.86 11.22
N SER A 210 -11.99 -14.04 10.56
CA SER A 210 -11.15 -15.24 10.75
C SER A 210 -10.60 -15.27 12.17
N LEU A 211 -10.12 -14.13 12.68
CA LEU A 211 -9.66 -14.01 14.06
C LEU A 211 -10.78 -14.23 15.08
N LEU A 212 -11.98 -13.71 14.81
CA LEU A 212 -13.15 -13.90 15.66
C LEU A 212 -13.61 -15.36 15.67
N VAL A 213 -13.69 -16.01 14.50
CA VAL A 213 -14.06 -17.43 14.39
C VAL A 213 -13.02 -18.34 15.05
N LEU A 214 -11.73 -18.08 14.87
CA LEU A 214 -10.67 -18.82 15.57
C LEU A 214 -10.74 -18.59 17.09
N GLY A 215 -10.98 -17.35 17.53
CA GLY A 215 -11.14 -17.02 18.95
C GLY A 215 -12.33 -17.73 19.57
N LEU A 216 -13.50 -17.67 18.94
CA LEU A 216 -14.72 -18.34 19.41
C LEU A 216 -14.61 -19.87 19.32
N GLY A 217 -13.99 -20.39 18.26
CA GLY A 217 -13.72 -21.82 18.09
C GLY A 217 -12.78 -22.35 19.18
N GLY A 218 -11.73 -21.60 19.50
CA GLY A 218 -10.82 -21.93 20.62
C GLY A 218 -11.54 -21.93 21.97
N ILE A 219 -12.36 -20.91 22.25
CA ILE A 219 -13.15 -20.84 23.49
C ILE A 219 -14.15 -22.00 23.59
N ALA A 220 -14.84 -22.34 22.49
CA ALA A 220 -15.77 -23.47 22.44
C ALA A 220 -15.06 -24.81 22.66
N ALA A 221 -13.85 -24.99 22.11
CA ALA A 221 -13.03 -26.18 22.32
C ALA A 221 -12.55 -26.30 23.79
N ILE A 222 -12.22 -25.18 24.45
CA ILE A 222 -11.88 -25.16 25.88
C ILE A 222 -13.09 -25.52 26.74
N ARG A 223 -14.30 -25.01 26.41
CA ARG A 223 -15.52 -25.31 27.16
C ARG A 223 -15.86 -26.80 27.14
N ARG A 224 -15.70 -27.48 26.00
CA ARG A 224 -15.97 -28.92 25.87
C ARG A 224 -15.05 -29.81 26.72
N ARG A 225 -13.90 -29.32 27.19
CA ARG A 225 -13.00 -30.09 28.07
C ARG A 225 -13.40 -30.10 29.54
N LYS A 226 -14.40 -29.31 29.97
CA LYS A 226 -14.86 -29.33 31.37
C LYS A 226 -16.01 -30.32 31.64
N ASP A 227 -16.57 -30.92 30.61
CA ASP A 227 -17.73 -31.82 30.71
C ASP A 227 -17.34 -33.32 30.53
N ILE A 228 -16.06 -33.67 30.64
CA ILE A 228 -15.51 -35.05 30.68
C ILE A 228 -14.65 -35.17 31.93
#